data_AF-X0YCP8-F1
#
_entry.id   AF-X0YCP8-F1
#
_cell.length_a   1.000
_cell.length_b   1.000
_cell.length_c   1.000
_cell.angle_alpha   90.00
_cell.angle_beta   90.00
_cell.angle_gamma   90.00
#
_symmetry.space_group_name_H-M   'P 1'
#
loop_
_entity.id
_entity.type
_entity.pdbx_description
1 polymer ?
#
loop_
_entity_poly.entity_id
_entity_poly.type
_entity_poly.pdbx_seq_one_letter_code
_entity_poly.pdbx_strand_id
1 'polypeptide(L)'
;NGSTMAHGQPPYGYRVEEQDGKSVFVIDEKEAQIIRLIFDFYIEGLNRAEIVDKLNTMGVETWQDKNGIRCKQRPNSRWSVSTVSMILSNETYSGVWHYRKKETVNGKKVLRAREEWLPVAVPAIVSPETWKTVQEKRKTNKKRAKRNRKYSYLLVGHITCGHCGLSINGNAKQGKKRMYFYYRCNGRDKRTVRNCKIPRFRVEVVDAAVWEWIRDVMSDSIQLREELENRWAEQERENA
;
A
#
# COMPACT_ATOMS: atom_id res chain seq x y z
N ASN A 1 2.23 -7.70 32.54
CA ASN A 1 2.69 -6.29 32.61
C ASN A 1 4.19 -6.22 32.36
N GLY A 2 4.59 -6.27 31.09
CA GLY A 2 5.99 -6.23 30.66
C GLY A 2 6.47 -4.79 30.48
N SER A 3 7.72 -4.51 30.88
CA SER A 3 8.38 -3.22 30.67
C SER A 3 8.53 -2.95 29.17
N THR A 4 8.11 -1.77 28.69
CA THR A 4 8.10 -1.46 27.25
C THR A 4 9.38 -0.81 26.74
N MET A 5 10.36 -0.40 27.55
CA MET A 5 11.65 0.08 27.03
C MET A 5 12.84 -0.09 27.98
N ALA A 6 13.98 -0.52 27.42
CA ALA A 6 15.30 -0.43 28.05
C ALA A 6 16.09 0.76 27.50
N HIS A 7 16.20 0.97 26.17
CA HIS A 7 16.90 2.13 25.58
C HIS A 7 16.40 2.41 24.15
N GLY A 8 15.70 3.53 23.92
CA GLY A 8 15.22 3.93 22.59
C GLY A 8 14.22 5.08 22.60
N GLN A 9 13.93 5.67 21.44
CA GLN A 9 12.83 6.63 21.28
C GLN A 9 11.52 5.89 20.95
N PRO A 10 10.37 6.32 21.50
CA PRO A 10 9.09 5.71 21.15
C PRO A 10 8.73 5.98 19.68
N PRO A 11 7.93 5.11 19.05
CA PRO A 11 7.36 5.41 17.73
C PRO A 11 6.51 6.69 17.77
N TYR A 12 6.51 7.47 16.68
CA TYR A 12 5.64 8.65 16.52
C TYR A 12 4.18 8.32 16.80
N GLY A 13 3.44 9.17 17.52
CA GLY A 13 2.11 8.83 18.05
C GLY A 13 2.11 8.33 19.48
N TYR A 14 3.28 7.99 20.03
CA TYR A 14 3.43 7.54 21.41
C TYR A 14 4.43 8.41 22.19
N ARG A 15 4.09 8.64 23.44
CA ARG A 15 4.99 9.13 24.49
C ARG A 15 5.24 8.01 25.49
N VAL A 16 6.31 8.15 26.27
CA VAL A 16 6.68 7.21 27.31
C VAL A 16 6.37 7.85 28.64
N GLU A 17 5.66 7.13 29.49
CA GLU A 17 5.46 7.50 30.89
C GLU A 17 6.02 6.38 31.78
N GLU A 18 6.41 6.74 32.99
CA GLU A 18 6.83 5.78 34.00
C GLU A 18 5.62 5.44 34.89
N GLN A 19 5.26 4.16 34.94
CA GLN A 19 4.19 3.63 35.78
C GLN A 19 4.71 2.40 36.51
N ASP A 20 4.61 2.39 37.84
CA ASP A 20 5.10 1.29 38.70
C ASP A 20 6.57 0.89 38.45
N GLY A 21 7.45 1.86 38.23
CA GLY A 21 8.87 1.65 37.92
C GLY A 21 9.11 1.00 36.56
N LYS A 22 8.12 1.04 35.65
CA LYS A 22 8.21 0.53 34.29
C LYS A 22 7.87 1.64 33.30
N SER A 23 8.69 1.76 32.26
CA SER A 23 8.34 2.55 31.08
C SER A 23 7.15 1.90 30.37
N VAL A 24 6.10 2.67 30.11
CA VAL A 24 4.90 2.29 29.37
C VAL A 24 4.63 3.27 28.23
N PHE A 25 3.99 2.79 27.15
CA PHE A 25 3.56 3.65 26.05
C PHE A 25 2.19 4.26 26.34
N VAL A 26 2.10 5.57 26.15
CA VAL A 26 0.87 6.35 26.25
C VAL A 26 0.68 7.07 24.92
N ILE A 27 -0.57 7.17 24.46
CA ILE A 27 -0.89 7.81 23.18
C ILE A 27 -0.67 9.33 23.30
N ASP A 28 0.03 9.92 22.33
CA ASP A 28 0.00 11.36 22.08
C ASP A 28 -1.10 11.61 21.05
N GLU A 29 -2.26 12.08 21.48
CA GLU A 29 -3.44 12.19 20.61
C GLU A 29 -3.22 13.11 19.39
N LYS A 30 -2.38 14.14 19.50
CA LYS A 30 -2.09 15.02 18.36
C LYS A 30 -1.36 14.25 17.26
N GLU A 31 -0.34 13.48 17.63
CA GLU A 31 0.42 12.66 16.68
C GLU A 31 -0.39 11.43 16.23
N ALA A 32 -1.22 10.87 17.12
CA ALA A 32 -2.08 9.73 16.81
C ALA A 32 -3.14 10.07 15.76
N GLN A 33 -3.70 11.28 15.78
CA GLN A 33 -4.59 11.76 14.71
C GLN A 33 -3.90 11.73 13.33
N ILE A 34 -2.63 12.11 13.25
CA ILE A 34 -1.85 12.03 12.00
C ILE A 34 -1.64 10.57 11.59
N ILE A 35 -1.38 9.67 12.53
CA ILE A 35 -1.29 8.24 12.23
C ILE A 35 -2.62 7.72 11.67
N ARG A 36 -3.76 8.02 12.30
CA ARG A 36 -5.09 7.61 11.81
C ARG A 36 -5.32 8.13 10.38
N LEU A 37 -5.05 9.41 10.14
CA LEU A 37 -5.15 10.04 8.83
C LEU A 37 -4.27 9.37 7.76
N ILE A 38 -3.04 8.97 8.11
CA ILE A 38 -2.14 8.23 7.20
C ILE A 38 -2.74 6.88 6.81
N PHE A 39 -3.37 6.17 7.74
CA PHE A 39 -4.03 4.90 7.47
C PHE A 39 -5.26 5.12 6.58
N ASP A 40 -6.08 6.13 6.86
CA ASP A 40 -7.28 6.46 6.11
C ASP A 40 -6.95 6.82 4.65
N PHE A 41 -6.02 7.75 4.42
CA PHE A 41 -5.57 8.09 3.06
C PHE A 41 -5.06 6.87 2.29
N TYR A 42 -4.35 5.95 2.96
CA TYR A 42 -3.88 4.73 2.30
C TYR A 42 -5.03 3.78 1.95
N ILE A 43 -6.03 3.67 2.82
CA ILE A 43 -7.25 2.89 2.59
C ILE A 43 -8.06 3.47 1.43
N GLU A 44 -8.19 4.80 1.35
CA GLU A 44 -8.84 5.53 0.25
C GLU A 44 -8.17 5.32 -1.11
N GLY A 45 -6.89 4.90 -1.14
CA GLY A 45 -6.21 4.55 -2.39
C GLY A 45 -5.00 5.40 -2.71
N LEU A 46 -4.68 6.39 -1.89
CA LEU A 46 -3.50 7.21 -2.10
C LEU A 46 -2.23 6.36 -1.98
N ASN A 47 -1.31 6.62 -2.89
CA ASN A 47 0.02 6.09 -2.84
C ASN A 47 0.86 6.86 -1.80
N ARG A 48 1.96 6.26 -1.35
CA ARG A 48 2.78 6.83 -0.27
C ARG A 48 3.39 8.21 -0.60
N ALA A 49 3.59 8.53 -1.88
CA ALA A 49 4.08 9.85 -2.28
C ALA A 49 2.96 10.90 -2.17
N GLU A 50 1.75 10.57 -2.63
CA GLU A 50 0.57 11.44 -2.48
C GLU A 50 0.25 11.73 -1.00
N ILE A 51 0.38 10.72 -0.13
CA ILE A 51 0.22 10.91 1.32
C ILE A 51 1.27 11.90 1.85
N VAL A 52 2.54 11.75 1.44
CA VAL A 52 3.62 12.66 1.83
C VAL A 52 3.33 14.08 1.35
N ASP A 53 2.89 14.24 0.11
CA ASP A 53 2.56 15.55 -0.45
C ASP A 53 1.42 16.20 0.34
N LYS A 54 0.34 15.46 0.64
CA LYS A 54 -0.75 15.95 1.50
C LYS A 54 -0.26 16.37 2.88
N LEU A 55 0.52 15.54 3.58
CA LEU A 55 1.03 15.86 4.91
C LEU A 55 1.91 17.12 4.91
N ASN A 56 2.77 17.26 3.89
CA ASN A 56 3.63 18.43 3.73
C ASN A 56 2.82 19.69 3.38
N THR A 57 1.80 19.58 2.53
CA THR A 57 0.90 20.69 2.19
C THR A 57 0.08 21.15 3.39
N MET A 58 -0.35 20.22 4.24
CA MET A 58 -1.04 20.52 5.50
C MET A 58 -0.13 21.13 6.57
N GLY A 59 1.19 21.20 6.34
CA GLY A 59 2.14 21.72 7.32
C GLY A 59 2.31 20.84 8.55
N VAL A 60 2.06 19.54 8.45
CA VAL A 60 2.16 18.62 9.58
C VAL A 60 3.62 18.49 10.00
N GLU A 61 3.91 18.90 11.23
CA GLU A 61 5.25 18.82 11.81
C GLU A 61 5.73 17.37 11.91
N THR A 62 6.99 17.14 11.54
CA THR A 62 7.62 15.86 11.80
C THR A 62 8.17 15.81 13.22
N TRP A 63 8.47 14.60 13.70
CA TRP A 63 9.18 14.42 14.97
C TRP A 63 10.48 15.24 15.05
N GLN A 64 11.20 15.40 13.92
CA GLN A 64 12.45 16.17 13.89
C GLN A 64 12.19 17.67 14.11
N ASP A 65 11.12 18.22 13.53
CA ASP A 65 10.74 19.62 13.70
C ASP A 65 10.39 19.93 15.16
N LYS A 66 9.58 19.06 15.79
CA LYS A 66 9.19 19.18 17.21
C LYS A 66 10.41 19.22 18.14
N ASN A 67 11.48 18.50 17.81
CA ASN A 67 12.69 18.42 18.63
C ASN A 67 13.80 19.39 18.20
N GLY A 68 13.50 20.33 17.28
CA GLY A 68 14.47 21.31 16.80
C GLY A 68 15.66 20.70 16.04
N ILE A 69 15.55 19.45 15.60
CA ILE A 69 16.61 18.74 14.87
C ILE A 69 16.55 19.20 13.42
N ARG A 70 17.20 20.32 13.14
CA ARG A 70 17.33 20.82 11.76
C ARG A 70 18.35 19.98 11.01
N CYS A 71 17.90 19.32 9.95
CA CYS A 71 18.82 18.74 9.00
C CYS A 71 19.53 19.89 8.26
N LYS A 72 20.86 20.05 8.44
CA LYS A 72 21.66 21.11 7.78
C LYS A 72 21.47 21.16 6.26
N GLN A 73 21.05 20.04 5.65
CA GLN A 73 20.87 19.86 4.21
C GLN A 73 19.41 20.05 3.73
N ARG A 74 18.44 20.20 4.64
CA ARG A 74 17.00 20.29 4.31
C ARG A 74 16.31 21.28 5.27
N PRO A 75 16.09 22.54 4.86
CA PRO A 75 15.65 23.60 5.77
C PRO A 75 14.25 23.41 6.38
N ASN A 76 13.42 22.52 5.82
CA ASN A 76 12.13 22.11 6.39
C ASN A 76 12.12 20.58 6.48
N SER A 77 12.00 19.99 7.68
CA SER A 77 11.98 18.52 7.83
C SER A 77 10.66 17.98 7.28
N ARG A 78 10.65 17.67 5.99
CA ARG A 78 9.45 17.18 5.31
C ARG A 78 9.20 15.71 5.65
N TRP A 79 7.93 15.34 5.69
CA TRP A 79 7.53 13.94 5.66
C TRP A 79 8.18 13.23 4.48
N SER A 80 8.63 11.99 4.71
CA SER A 80 9.30 11.19 3.69
C SER A 80 8.51 9.93 3.38
N VAL A 81 8.64 9.44 2.14
CA VAL A 81 8.00 8.18 1.71
C VAL A 81 8.47 7.01 2.57
N SER A 82 9.72 7.05 3.07
CA SER A 82 10.26 6.04 3.97
C SER A 82 9.53 6.05 5.32
N THR A 83 9.32 7.23 5.90
CA THR A 83 8.59 7.41 7.17
C THR A 83 7.17 6.88 7.08
N VAL A 84 6.41 7.32 6.07
CA VAL A 84 5.04 6.84 5.83
C VAL A 84 5.03 5.32 5.59
N SER A 85 5.98 4.81 4.81
CA SER A 85 6.10 3.36 4.56
C SER A 85 6.36 2.56 5.83
N MET A 86 7.16 3.10 6.75
CA MET A 86 7.49 2.49 8.05
C MET A 86 6.27 2.48 8.95
N ILE A 87 5.55 3.62 9.03
CA ILE A 87 4.34 3.76 9.83
C ILE A 87 3.28 2.73 9.44
N LEU A 88 2.93 2.70 8.14
CA LEU A 88 1.94 1.79 7.59
C LEU A 88 2.32 0.30 7.69
N SER A 89 3.54 -0.06 8.12
CA SER A 89 3.95 -1.46 8.37
C SER A 89 4.14 -1.80 9.84
N ASN A 90 4.12 -0.82 10.73
CA ASN A 90 4.43 -1.02 12.13
C ASN A 90 3.17 -1.50 12.87
N GLU A 91 3.22 -2.72 13.38
CA GLU A 91 2.13 -3.36 14.15
C GLU A 91 1.94 -2.74 15.55
N THR A 92 2.88 -1.91 16.00
CA THR A 92 2.72 -1.16 17.25
C THR A 92 1.43 -0.34 17.23
N TYR A 93 1.08 0.25 16.08
CA TYR A 93 -0.12 1.07 15.93
C TYR A 93 -1.43 0.29 16.09
N SER A 94 -1.40 -1.03 15.90
CA SER A 94 -2.53 -1.93 16.18
C SER A 94 -2.48 -2.55 17.58
N GLY A 95 -1.61 -2.05 18.47
CA GLY A 95 -1.53 -2.46 19.86
C GLY A 95 -0.52 -3.56 20.18
N VAL A 96 0.34 -3.95 19.23
CA VAL A 96 1.36 -4.99 19.47
C VAL A 96 2.76 -4.45 19.20
N TRP A 97 3.45 -4.11 20.27
CA TRP A 97 4.87 -3.79 20.21
C TRP A 97 5.70 -5.07 20.31
N HIS A 98 6.87 -5.09 19.66
CA HIS A 98 7.73 -6.27 19.64
C HIS A 98 9.11 -5.92 20.22
N TYR A 99 9.51 -6.64 21.27
CA TYR A 99 10.82 -6.53 21.90
C TYR A 99 11.81 -7.57 21.37
N ARG A 100 13.09 -7.40 21.72
CA ARG A 100 14.15 -8.39 21.47
C ARG A 100 14.42 -8.72 19.99
N LYS A 101 14.06 -7.81 19.07
CA LYS A 101 14.16 -8.02 17.60
C LYS A 101 15.56 -8.32 17.07
N LYS A 102 16.61 -7.94 17.79
CA LYS A 102 18.00 -8.07 17.35
C LYS A 102 18.82 -8.91 18.31
N GLU A 103 19.81 -9.58 17.75
CA GLU A 103 20.83 -10.30 18.49
C GLU A 103 22.21 -10.05 17.91
N THR A 104 23.24 -10.32 18.70
CA THR A 104 24.62 -10.15 18.28
C THR A 104 25.17 -11.50 17.89
N VAL A 105 25.45 -11.69 16.60
CA VAL A 105 26.13 -12.88 16.06
C VAL A 105 27.45 -12.40 15.48
N ASN A 106 28.56 -12.97 15.93
CA ASN A 106 29.92 -12.61 15.49
C ASN A 106 30.20 -11.10 15.55
N GLY A 107 29.81 -10.44 16.65
CA GLY A 107 30.00 -9.00 16.85
C GLY A 107 29.06 -8.09 16.03
N LYS A 108 28.18 -8.65 15.19
CA LYS A 108 27.23 -7.88 14.36
C LYS A 108 25.80 -8.04 14.87
N LYS A 109 25.05 -6.92 14.93
CA LYS A 109 23.63 -6.93 15.27
C LYS A 109 22.79 -7.40 14.08
N VAL A 110 22.24 -8.60 14.15
CA VAL A 110 21.33 -9.20 13.18
C VAL A 110 19.91 -9.25 13.72
N LEU A 111 18.91 -9.28 12.83
CA LEU A 111 17.51 -9.44 13.22
C LEU A 111 17.23 -10.91 13.53
N ARG A 112 16.56 -11.17 14.66
CA ARG A 112 16.05 -12.51 15.02
C ARG A 112 14.90 -12.91 14.10
N ALA A 113 14.62 -14.21 14.04
CA ALA A 113 13.38 -14.74 13.48
C ALA A 113 12.17 -14.08 14.16
N ARG A 114 11.07 -13.91 13.43
CA ARG A 114 9.93 -13.12 13.92
C ARG A 114 9.24 -13.82 15.10
N GLU A 115 9.29 -15.14 15.13
CA GLU A 115 8.75 -16.02 16.14
C GLU A 115 9.45 -15.86 17.50
N GLU A 116 10.69 -15.37 17.49
CA GLU A 116 11.48 -15.08 18.70
C GLU A 116 11.26 -13.66 19.23
N TRP A 117 10.50 -12.83 18.49
CA TRP A 117 10.19 -11.48 18.95
C TRP A 117 9.15 -11.58 20.07
N LEU A 118 9.41 -10.88 21.17
CA LEU A 118 8.50 -10.91 22.31
C LEU A 118 7.39 -9.86 22.11
N PRO A 119 6.12 -10.26 21.95
CA PRO A 119 5.02 -9.32 21.82
C PRO A 119 4.69 -8.70 23.18
N VAL A 120 4.43 -7.40 23.18
CA VAL A 120 3.99 -6.62 24.34
C VAL A 120 2.78 -5.81 23.91
N ALA A 121 1.68 -5.94 24.65
CA ALA A 121 0.48 -5.16 24.43
C ALA A 121 0.75 -3.68 24.75
N VAL A 122 0.34 -2.80 23.84
CA VAL A 122 0.41 -1.35 23.98
C VAL A 122 -0.91 -0.74 23.54
N PRO A 123 -1.22 0.51 23.93
CA PRO A 123 -2.42 1.18 23.44
C PRO A 123 -2.45 1.23 21.91
N ALA A 124 -3.56 0.82 21.30
CA ALA A 124 -3.72 0.85 19.85
C ALA A 124 -4.15 2.24 19.37
N ILE A 125 -3.53 2.75 18.31
CA ILE A 125 -3.96 4.00 17.64
C ILE A 125 -4.97 3.71 16.53
N VAL A 126 -4.81 2.57 15.86
CA VAL A 126 -5.74 2.05 14.84
C VAL A 126 -6.20 0.66 15.22
N SER A 127 -7.37 0.24 14.75
CA SER A 127 -7.88 -1.10 15.04
C SER A 127 -7.01 -2.20 14.39
N PRO A 128 -6.92 -3.40 14.97
CA PRO A 128 -6.25 -4.55 14.35
C PRO A 128 -6.79 -4.86 12.94
N GLU A 129 -8.09 -4.69 12.71
CA GLU A 129 -8.76 -4.91 11.43
C GLU A 129 -8.31 -3.89 10.37
N THR A 130 -8.22 -2.62 10.78
CA THR A 130 -7.72 -1.52 9.94
C THR A 130 -6.28 -1.80 9.51
N TRP A 131 -5.44 -2.20 10.47
CA TRP A 131 -4.06 -2.56 10.17
C TRP A 131 -3.96 -3.76 9.22
N LYS A 132 -4.74 -4.83 9.47
CA LYS A 132 -4.77 -6.00 8.61
C LYS A 132 -5.16 -5.64 7.17
N THR A 133 -6.19 -4.81 7.00
CA THR A 133 -6.64 -4.30 5.70
C THR A 133 -5.52 -3.56 4.96
N VAL A 134 -4.80 -2.67 5.66
CA VAL A 134 -3.63 -1.97 5.10
C VAL A 134 -2.53 -2.94 4.68
N GLN A 135 -2.26 -3.98 5.47
CA GLN A 135 -1.21 -4.96 5.17
C GLN A 135 -1.56 -5.83 3.95
N GLU A 136 -2.83 -6.20 3.79
CA GLU A 136 -3.34 -6.89 2.60
C GLU A 136 -3.22 -6.01 1.35
N LYS A 137 -3.63 -4.74 1.45
CA LYS A 137 -3.48 -3.74 0.38
C LYS A 137 -2.01 -3.56 -0.01
N ARG A 138 -1.10 -3.45 0.97
CA ARG A 138 0.35 -3.38 0.73
C ARG A 138 0.89 -4.62 0.01
N LYS A 139 0.44 -5.82 0.41
CA LYS A 139 0.83 -7.09 -0.25
C LYS A 139 0.37 -7.12 -1.70
N THR A 140 -0.86 -6.71 -1.97
CA THR A 140 -1.42 -6.59 -3.33
C THR A 140 -0.67 -5.56 -4.17
N ASN A 141 -0.43 -4.36 -3.61
CA ASN A 141 0.32 -3.29 -4.28
C ASN A 141 1.76 -3.70 -4.58
N LYS A 142 2.43 -4.41 -3.66
CA LYS A 142 3.76 -4.97 -3.91
C LYS A 142 3.74 -5.93 -5.10
N LYS A 143 2.76 -6.82 -5.20
CA LYS A 143 2.63 -7.74 -6.35
C LYS A 143 2.35 -7.00 -7.67
N ARG A 144 1.55 -5.92 -7.63
CA ARG A 144 1.15 -5.14 -8.81
C ARG A 144 2.15 -4.06 -9.23
N ALA A 145 3.18 -3.78 -8.42
CA ALA A 145 4.13 -2.70 -8.64
C ALA A 145 4.78 -2.74 -10.04
N LYS A 146 4.83 -1.59 -10.72
CA LYS A 146 5.39 -1.44 -12.08
C LYS A 146 6.80 -2.02 -12.22
N ARG A 147 7.66 -1.80 -11.21
CA ARG A 147 9.04 -2.33 -11.17
C ARG A 147 9.15 -3.86 -11.22
N ASN A 148 8.08 -4.58 -10.86
CA ASN A 148 8.04 -6.03 -10.94
C ASN A 148 7.57 -6.52 -12.32
N ARG A 149 7.15 -5.61 -13.21
CA ARG A 149 6.74 -5.93 -14.58
C ARG A 149 7.93 -5.76 -15.52
N LYS A 150 8.31 -6.84 -16.20
CA LYS A 150 9.36 -6.81 -17.24
C LYS A 150 8.91 -6.07 -18.50
N TYR A 151 7.62 -6.13 -18.82
CA TYR A 151 7.01 -5.50 -19.98
C TYR A 151 5.71 -4.82 -19.57
N SER A 152 5.41 -3.69 -20.20
CA SER A 152 4.16 -2.97 -19.97
C SER A 152 3.04 -3.54 -20.86
N TYR A 153 1.87 -3.73 -20.28
CA TYR A 153 0.65 -4.14 -20.96
C TYR A 153 -0.48 -3.28 -20.42
N LEU A 154 -1.23 -2.62 -21.31
CA LEU A 154 -2.25 -1.64 -20.93
C LEU A 154 -3.40 -2.28 -20.14
N LEU A 155 -3.87 -3.44 -20.61
CA LEU A 155 -5.11 -4.03 -20.10
C LEU A 155 -4.90 -5.01 -18.94
N VAL A 156 -3.65 -5.30 -18.54
CA VAL A 156 -3.38 -6.26 -17.45
C VAL A 156 -3.89 -5.72 -16.12
N GLY A 157 -4.87 -6.44 -15.55
CA GLY A 157 -5.58 -6.07 -14.34
C GLY A 157 -6.98 -5.49 -14.59
N HIS A 158 -7.32 -5.20 -15.85
CA HIS A 158 -8.61 -4.63 -16.25
C HIS A 158 -9.49 -5.61 -17.03
N ILE A 159 -8.90 -6.64 -17.64
CA ILE A 159 -9.65 -7.64 -18.43
C ILE A 159 -9.66 -9.04 -17.79
N THR A 160 -10.82 -9.69 -17.90
CA THR A 160 -11.07 -11.07 -17.47
C THR A 160 -11.47 -11.91 -18.67
N CYS A 161 -11.27 -13.23 -18.57
CA CYS A 161 -11.64 -14.16 -19.63
C CYS A 161 -13.15 -14.42 -19.59
N GLY A 162 -13.87 -14.01 -20.65
CA GLY A 162 -15.30 -14.30 -20.78
C GLY A 162 -15.65 -15.80 -20.80
N HIS A 163 -14.71 -16.69 -21.12
CA HIS A 163 -14.95 -18.13 -21.14
C HIS A 163 -14.78 -18.81 -19.77
N CYS A 164 -13.83 -18.38 -18.95
CA CYS A 164 -13.50 -19.10 -17.69
C CYS A 164 -13.48 -18.22 -16.44
N GLY A 165 -13.75 -16.92 -16.58
CA GLY A 165 -13.76 -15.93 -15.50
C GLY A 165 -12.38 -15.55 -14.94
N LEU A 166 -11.32 -16.29 -15.28
CA LEU A 166 -9.98 -16.00 -14.78
C LEU A 166 -9.38 -14.74 -15.45
N SER A 167 -8.52 -14.04 -14.71
CA SER A 167 -7.81 -12.87 -15.21
C SER A 167 -6.94 -13.17 -16.44
N ILE A 168 -6.82 -12.18 -17.31
CA ILE A 168 -5.92 -12.21 -18.46
C ILE A 168 -4.64 -11.43 -18.12
N ASN A 169 -3.49 -12.03 -18.44
CA ASN A 169 -2.17 -11.48 -18.19
C ASN A 169 -1.37 -11.29 -19.48
N GLY A 170 -0.33 -10.46 -19.41
CA GLY A 170 0.62 -10.28 -20.49
C GLY A 170 1.54 -11.49 -20.69
N ASN A 171 1.81 -11.85 -21.93
CA ASN A 171 2.69 -12.92 -22.32
C ASN A 171 3.60 -12.48 -23.46
N ALA A 172 4.88 -12.25 -23.15
CA ALA A 172 5.89 -11.94 -24.14
C ALA A 172 6.52 -13.23 -24.67
N LYS A 173 6.75 -13.31 -25.98
CA LYS A 173 7.44 -14.42 -26.64
C LYS A 173 8.54 -13.90 -27.56
N GLN A 174 9.74 -14.45 -27.39
CA GLN A 174 10.86 -14.23 -28.30
C GLN A 174 10.62 -14.98 -29.61
N GLY A 175 10.58 -14.24 -30.72
CA GLY A 175 10.70 -14.80 -32.05
C GLY A 175 12.12 -14.66 -32.60
N LYS A 176 12.33 -15.10 -33.85
CA LYS A 176 13.66 -15.11 -34.50
C LYS A 176 14.28 -13.71 -34.65
N LYS A 177 13.47 -12.69 -34.98
CA LYS A 177 13.95 -11.31 -35.25
C LYS A 177 13.46 -10.25 -34.27
N ARG A 178 12.35 -10.52 -33.57
CA ARG A 178 11.73 -9.56 -32.64
C ARG A 178 10.94 -10.24 -31.54
N MET A 179 10.64 -9.48 -30.49
CA MET A 179 9.71 -9.86 -29.42
C MET A 179 8.26 -9.65 -29.86
N TYR A 180 7.39 -10.56 -29.45
CA TYR A 180 5.95 -10.49 -29.67
C TYR A 180 5.21 -10.44 -28.33
N PHE A 181 4.20 -9.59 -28.24
CA PHE A 181 3.42 -9.37 -27.04
C PHE A 181 1.98 -9.87 -27.22
N TYR A 182 1.52 -10.64 -26.25
CA TYR A 182 0.17 -11.22 -26.27
C TYR A 182 -0.54 -11.03 -24.95
N TYR A 183 -1.86 -10.96 -25.00
CA TYR A 183 -2.74 -11.24 -23.87
C TYR A 183 -3.03 -12.74 -23.81
N ARG A 184 -2.88 -13.32 -22.61
CA ARG A 184 -3.07 -14.75 -22.34
C ARG A 184 -3.89 -14.93 -21.08
N CYS A 185 -4.98 -15.69 -21.18
CA CYS A 185 -5.75 -16.13 -20.02
C CYS A 185 -4.90 -16.95 -19.04
N ASN A 186 -5.02 -16.68 -17.74
CA ASN A 186 -4.36 -17.47 -16.70
C ASN A 186 -4.87 -18.91 -16.63
N GLY A 187 -6.11 -19.17 -17.05
CA GLY A 187 -6.66 -20.52 -17.14
C GLY A 187 -5.95 -21.44 -18.13
N ARG A 188 -5.05 -20.91 -18.98
CA ARG A 188 -4.17 -21.71 -19.84
C ARG A 188 -2.94 -22.24 -19.13
N ASP A 189 -2.67 -21.78 -17.92
CA ASP A 189 -1.57 -22.34 -17.13
C ASP A 189 -1.94 -23.76 -16.72
N LYS A 190 -1.02 -24.71 -16.94
CA LYS A 190 -1.21 -26.13 -16.62
C LYS A 190 -1.48 -26.34 -15.12
N ARG A 191 -1.12 -25.37 -14.28
CA ARG A 191 -1.37 -25.38 -12.84
C ARG A 191 -2.81 -24.99 -12.45
N THR A 192 -3.65 -24.60 -13.41
CA THR A 192 -5.03 -24.16 -13.14
C THR A 192 -6.03 -25.25 -13.49
N VAL A 193 -7.00 -25.48 -12.59
CA VAL A 193 -8.07 -26.50 -12.74
C VAL A 193 -8.97 -26.23 -13.95
N ARG A 194 -9.12 -24.95 -14.34
CA ARG A 194 -10.04 -24.50 -15.40
C ARG A 194 -9.65 -24.95 -16.82
N ASN A 195 -8.37 -25.27 -17.07
CA ASN A 195 -7.83 -25.70 -18.38
C ASN A 195 -8.44 -24.97 -19.60
N CYS A 196 -8.42 -23.64 -19.56
CA CYS A 196 -9.08 -22.79 -20.55
C CYS A 196 -8.36 -22.84 -21.91
N LYS A 197 -9.10 -22.97 -23.01
CA LYS A 197 -8.52 -23.19 -24.35
C LYS A 197 -8.47 -21.95 -25.25
N ILE A 198 -9.02 -20.81 -24.81
CA ILE A 198 -9.11 -19.59 -25.63
C ILE A 198 -7.74 -19.14 -26.18
N PRO A 199 -7.64 -18.67 -27.44
CA PRO A 199 -6.38 -18.30 -28.06
C PRO A 199 -5.64 -17.17 -27.32
N ARG A 200 -4.37 -16.96 -27.69
CA ARG A 200 -3.61 -15.78 -27.23
C ARG A 200 -3.93 -14.68 -28.21
N PHE A 201 -4.19 -13.48 -27.72
CA PHE A 201 -4.52 -12.34 -28.56
C PHE A 201 -3.32 -11.41 -28.65
N ARG A 202 -2.99 -10.88 -29.83
CA ARG A 202 -1.88 -9.93 -29.99
C ARG A 202 -2.23 -8.62 -29.28
N VAL A 203 -1.29 -8.07 -28.53
CA VAL A 203 -1.48 -6.82 -27.78
C VAL A 203 -1.93 -5.69 -28.70
N GLU A 204 -1.23 -5.51 -29.84
CA GLU A 204 -1.54 -4.47 -30.83
C GLU A 204 -3.00 -4.50 -31.31
N VAL A 205 -3.58 -5.68 -31.49
CA VAL A 205 -4.95 -5.85 -31.98
C VAL A 205 -5.97 -5.54 -30.88
N VAL A 206 -5.73 -6.05 -29.66
CA VAL A 206 -6.66 -5.86 -28.54
C VAL A 206 -6.60 -4.43 -28.03
N ASP A 207 -5.41 -3.86 -27.88
CA ASP A 207 -5.24 -2.48 -27.40
C ASP A 207 -5.88 -1.50 -28.40
N ALA A 208 -5.71 -1.71 -29.71
CA ALA A 208 -6.37 -0.89 -30.73
C ALA A 208 -7.90 -1.00 -30.64
N ALA A 209 -8.45 -2.21 -30.56
CA ALA A 209 -9.89 -2.42 -30.46
C ALA A 209 -10.50 -1.78 -29.20
N VAL A 210 -9.82 -1.89 -28.05
CA VAL A 210 -10.28 -1.24 -26.81
C VAL A 210 -10.14 0.27 -26.90
N TRP A 211 -9.11 0.79 -27.55
CA TRP A 211 -8.95 2.22 -27.75
C TRP A 211 -10.03 2.81 -28.66
N GLU A 212 -10.36 2.14 -29.78
CA GLU A 212 -11.49 2.52 -30.63
C GLU A 212 -12.78 2.58 -29.81
N TRP A 213 -13.09 1.51 -29.06
CA TRP A 213 -14.28 1.48 -28.22
C TRP A 213 -14.29 2.61 -27.17
N ILE A 214 -13.16 2.90 -26.52
CA ILE A 214 -13.07 4.03 -25.58
C ILE A 214 -13.33 5.35 -26.30
N ARG A 215 -12.79 5.54 -27.51
CA ARG A 215 -13.02 6.75 -28.30
C ARG A 215 -14.49 6.91 -28.66
N ASP A 216 -15.14 5.85 -29.12
CA ASP A 216 -16.56 5.89 -29.47
C ASP A 216 -17.40 6.28 -28.25
N VAL A 217 -17.16 5.62 -27.10
CA VAL A 217 -17.84 5.95 -25.84
C VAL A 217 -17.58 7.40 -25.41
N MET A 218 -16.34 7.89 -25.58
CA MET A 218 -15.98 9.29 -25.26
C MET A 218 -16.57 10.31 -26.24
N SER A 219 -16.75 9.93 -27.51
CA SER A 219 -17.33 10.76 -28.56
C SER A 219 -18.85 10.86 -28.46
N ASP A 220 -19.51 9.83 -27.92
CA ASP A 220 -20.92 9.85 -27.49
C ASP A 220 -21.10 10.62 -26.16
N SER A 221 -20.57 11.85 -26.12
CA SER A 221 -20.42 12.73 -24.96
C SER A 221 -21.69 13.07 -24.17
N ILE A 222 -22.86 12.65 -24.64
CA ILE A 222 -24.16 12.80 -23.97
C ILE A 222 -24.39 11.65 -22.99
N GLN A 223 -24.16 10.40 -23.40
CA GLN A 223 -24.41 9.22 -22.55
C GLN A 223 -23.41 9.11 -21.40
N LEU A 224 -22.15 9.50 -21.62
CA LEU A 224 -21.14 9.54 -20.56
C LEU A 224 -21.45 10.59 -19.49
N ARG A 225 -22.00 11.75 -19.88
CA ARG A 225 -22.37 12.80 -18.92
C ARG A 225 -23.57 12.36 -18.08
N GLU A 226 -24.62 11.84 -18.72
CA GLU A 226 -25.79 11.30 -17.99
C GLU A 226 -25.40 10.16 -17.04
N GLU A 227 -24.58 9.21 -17.47
CA GLU A 227 -24.16 8.09 -16.61
C GLU A 227 -23.26 8.55 -15.45
N LEU A 228 -22.36 9.52 -15.67
CA LEU A 228 -21.52 10.09 -14.61
C LEU A 228 -22.34 10.92 -13.61
N GLU A 229 -23.30 11.70 -14.09
CA GLU A 229 -24.25 12.47 -13.26
C GLU A 229 -25.13 11.54 -12.44
N ASN A 230 -25.66 10.46 -13.04
CA ASN A 230 -26.46 9.46 -12.33
C ASN A 230 -25.67 8.76 -11.22
N ARG A 231 -24.42 8.37 -11.49
CA ARG A 231 -23.55 7.75 -10.49
C ARG A 231 -23.13 8.72 -9.38
N TRP A 232 -22.88 9.99 -9.71
CA TRP A 232 -22.64 11.01 -8.69
C TRP A 232 -23.88 11.22 -7.80
N ALA A 233 -25.08 11.27 -8.38
CA ALA A 233 -26.32 11.41 -7.62
C ALA A 233 -26.65 10.17 -6.75
N GLU A 234 -26.31 8.96 -7.18
CA GLU A 234 -26.40 7.76 -6.33
C GLU A 234 -25.40 7.81 -5.16
N GLN A 235 -24.16 8.21 -5.42
CA GLN A 235 -23.12 8.33 -4.40
C GLN A 235 -23.48 9.40 -3.35
N GLU A 236 -24.08 10.52 -3.74
CA GLU A 236 -24.55 11.54 -2.80
C GLU A 236 -25.74 11.06 -1.96
N ARG A 237 -26.64 10.24 -2.52
CA ARG A 237 -27.76 9.63 -1.78
C ARG A 237 -27.32 8.55 -0.80
N GLU A 238 -26.26 7.81 -1.11
CA GLU A 238 -25.69 6.81 -0.18
C GLU A 238 -24.86 7.44 0.94
N ASN A 239 -24.36 8.68 0.75
CA ASN A 239 -23.55 9.41 1.72
C ASN A 239 -24.35 10.41 2.58
N ALA A 240 -25.66 10.56 2.34
CA ALA A 240 -26.59 11.38 3.11
C ALA A 240 -27.34 10.53 4.15
#